data_AF-A0A1J0KSE3-F1
#
_entry.id   AF-A0A1J0KSE3-F1
#
_cell.length_a   1.000
_cell.length_b   1.000
_cell.length_c   1.000
_cell.angle_alpha   90.00
_cell.angle_beta   90.00
_cell.angle_gamma   90.00
#
_symmetry.space_group_name_H-M   'P 1'
#
loop_
_entity.id
_entity.type
_entity.pdbx_description
1 polymer ?
#
loop_
_entity_poly.entity_id
_entity_poly.type
_entity_poly.pdbx_seq_one_letter_code
_entity_poly.pdbx_strand_id
1 'polypeptide(L)'
;MKKRILIGTAIVALVIGAGFYYYHSKYTVQAPEDKPPVQEETTVVQKPKGYCLIRYNESKDNGKSWEEVVVENGQTPISTDDCWAKYGTLLDKFGSSPDANGRLHGEEGNDLIKSPAMDFSDTPINIEDAHKKDAELAKKEANKATDEDDETADSGSSLFDPDESDADEL
;
A
#
# COMPACT_ATOMS: atom_id res chain seq x y z
N MET A 1 -26.55 51.98 -29.46
CA MET A 1 -25.44 51.58 -28.56
C MET A 1 -25.90 50.89 -27.26
N LYS A 2 -27.21 50.83 -26.91
CA LYS A 2 -27.70 50.21 -25.66
C LYS A 2 -27.64 48.68 -25.61
N LYS A 3 -27.78 47.96 -26.74
CA LYS A 3 -27.78 46.48 -26.78
C LYS A 3 -26.41 45.84 -26.51
N ARG A 4 -25.31 46.56 -26.77
CA ARG A 4 -23.93 46.06 -26.54
C ARG A 4 -23.52 46.14 -25.06
N ILE A 5 -24.09 47.09 -24.31
CA ILE A 5 -23.82 47.23 -22.87
C ILE A 5 -24.49 46.10 -22.09
N LEU A 6 -25.71 45.70 -22.48
CA LEU A 6 -26.45 44.61 -21.83
C LEU A 6 -25.75 43.23 -21.95
N ILE A 7 -25.11 42.97 -23.08
CA ILE A 7 -24.38 41.69 -23.29
C ILE A 7 -23.08 41.69 -22.47
N GLY A 8 -22.37 42.81 -22.40
CA GLY A 8 -21.16 42.94 -21.57
C GLY A 8 -21.45 42.71 -20.09
N THR A 9 -22.54 43.27 -19.57
CA THR A 9 -22.92 43.07 -18.16
C THR A 9 -23.35 41.64 -17.86
N ALA A 10 -24.01 40.94 -18.80
CA ALA A 10 -24.40 39.55 -18.61
C ALA A 10 -23.18 38.62 -18.54
N ILE A 11 -22.15 38.85 -19.37
CA ILE A 11 -20.93 38.04 -19.37
C ILE A 11 -20.12 38.27 -18.08
N VAL A 12 -19.98 39.52 -17.64
CA VAL A 12 -19.28 39.85 -16.39
C VAL A 12 -20.00 39.26 -15.16
N ALA A 13 -21.34 39.29 -15.13
CA ALA A 13 -22.12 38.69 -14.06
C ALA A 13 -21.96 37.16 -14.00
N LEU A 14 -21.84 36.49 -15.15
CA LEU A 14 -21.63 35.04 -15.23
C LEU A 14 -20.25 34.63 -14.67
N VAL A 15 -19.19 35.40 -15.00
CA VAL A 15 -17.84 35.14 -14.51
C VAL A 15 -17.75 35.36 -13.00
N ILE A 16 -18.37 36.42 -12.47
CA ILE A 16 -18.41 36.68 -11.03
C ILE A 16 -19.25 35.62 -10.30
N GLY A 17 -20.39 35.20 -10.87
CA GLY A 17 -21.24 34.15 -10.29
C GLY A 17 -20.55 32.79 -10.24
N ALA A 18 -19.89 32.38 -11.32
CA ALA A 18 -19.13 31.13 -11.36
C ALA A 18 -17.91 31.16 -10.43
N GLY A 19 -17.20 32.30 -10.37
CA GLY A 19 -16.09 32.50 -9.44
C GLY A 19 -16.54 32.49 -7.98
N PHE A 20 -17.65 33.16 -7.66
CA PHE A 20 -18.23 33.17 -6.32
C PHE A 20 -18.75 31.79 -5.92
N TYR A 21 -19.41 31.06 -6.82
CA TYR A 21 -19.85 29.69 -6.57
C TYR A 21 -18.67 28.74 -6.37
N TYR A 22 -17.63 28.83 -7.18
CA TYR A 22 -16.43 28.00 -7.04
C TYR A 22 -15.66 28.33 -5.75
N TYR A 23 -15.57 29.62 -5.40
CA TYR A 23 -14.93 30.08 -4.18
C TYR A 23 -15.75 29.70 -2.93
N HIS A 24 -17.07 29.90 -2.90
CA HIS A 24 -17.92 29.45 -1.80
C HIS A 24 -17.95 27.91 -1.69
N SER A 25 -18.09 27.18 -2.80
CA SER A 25 -18.09 25.72 -2.79
C SER A 25 -16.79 25.11 -2.27
N LYS A 26 -15.64 25.78 -2.44
CA LYS A 26 -14.34 25.32 -1.94
C LYS A 26 -13.99 25.87 -0.55
N TYR A 27 -14.46 27.06 -0.18
CA TYR A 27 -14.00 27.77 1.02
C TYR A 27 -15.06 28.04 2.08
N THR A 28 -16.36 27.77 1.85
CA THR A 28 -17.42 27.97 2.86
C THR A 28 -18.11 26.69 3.33
N VAL A 29 -17.34 25.63 3.57
CA VAL A 29 -17.77 24.49 4.42
C VAL A 29 -17.54 24.78 5.91
N GLN A 30 -17.28 26.04 6.28
CA GLN A 30 -17.21 26.50 7.66
C GLN A 30 -18.00 27.79 7.85
N ALA A 31 -19.28 27.65 8.21
CA ALA A 31 -19.99 28.44 9.22
C ALA A 31 -21.49 28.07 9.19
N PRO A 32 -22.05 27.42 10.24
CA PRO A 32 -23.49 27.35 10.39
C PRO A 32 -24.02 28.60 11.10
N GLU A 33 -25.02 29.25 10.49
CA GLU A 33 -25.87 30.24 11.13
C GLU A 33 -26.80 29.59 12.17
N ASP A 34 -26.83 30.22 13.34
CA ASP A 34 -27.93 30.39 14.30
C ASP A 34 -29.22 29.59 14.04
N LYS A 35 -29.36 28.45 14.73
CA LYS A 35 -30.65 27.81 15.09
C LYS A 35 -30.60 27.39 16.56
N PRO A 36 -31.67 27.62 17.37
CA PRO A 36 -31.70 27.25 18.79
C PRO A 36 -31.69 25.72 18.99
N PRO A 37 -31.28 25.22 20.18
CA PRO A 37 -30.46 24.03 20.31
C PRO A 37 -31.28 22.76 20.14
N VAL A 38 -31.15 22.13 18.97
CA VAL A 38 -31.33 20.68 18.87
C VAL A 38 -29.97 20.09 19.14
N GLN A 39 -29.89 19.25 20.18
CA GLN A 39 -28.72 18.44 20.50
C GLN A 39 -28.45 17.49 19.32
N GLU A 40 -27.79 17.97 18.29
CA GLU A 40 -27.03 17.09 17.43
C GLU A 40 -25.67 16.96 18.10
N GLU A 41 -25.52 15.86 18.84
CA GLU A 41 -24.23 15.25 19.04
C GLU A 41 -23.58 15.15 17.66
N THR A 42 -22.76 16.13 17.29
CA THR A 42 -21.63 15.88 16.42
C THR A 42 -20.81 14.85 17.18
N THR A 43 -21.16 13.58 16.97
CA THR A 43 -20.19 12.50 17.00
C THR A 43 -19.04 13.00 16.15
N VAL A 44 -18.04 13.56 16.83
CA VAL A 44 -16.66 13.46 16.39
C VAL A 44 -16.53 11.98 16.12
N VAL A 45 -16.70 11.58 14.86
CA VAL A 45 -16.31 10.25 14.41
C VAL A 45 -14.82 10.27 14.65
N GLN A 46 -14.41 9.86 15.86
CA GLN A 46 -13.02 9.66 16.18
C GLN A 46 -12.60 8.58 15.20
N LYS A 47 -11.99 9.02 14.10
CA LYS A 47 -11.35 8.15 13.12
C LYS A 47 -10.55 7.14 13.93
N PRO A 48 -10.76 5.82 13.75
CA PRO A 48 -10.16 4.83 14.64
C PRO A 48 -8.66 5.10 14.65
N LYS A 49 -8.16 5.52 15.82
CA LYS A 49 -6.75 5.69 16.04
C LYS A 49 -6.21 4.29 16.28
N GLY A 50 -5.64 3.71 15.23
CA GLY A 50 -4.91 2.47 15.32
C GLY A 50 -3.45 2.73 15.69
N TYR A 51 -2.70 1.66 15.78
CA TYR A 51 -1.25 1.67 15.92
C TYR A 51 -0.65 1.18 14.61
N CYS A 52 0.44 1.82 14.21
CA CYS A 52 1.10 1.57 12.93
C CYS A 52 2.60 1.47 13.17
N LEU A 53 3.23 0.41 12.66
CA LEU A 53 4.67 0.21 12.70
C LEU A 53 5.18 0.25 11.27
N ILE A 54 6.08 1.17 10.95
CA ILE A 54 6.71 1.27 9.63
C ILE A 54 8.22 1.08 9.81
N ARG A 55 8.78 0.14 9.06
CA ARG A 55 10.20 -0.21 9.11
C ARG A 55 10.76 -0.57 7.73
N TYR A 56 12.06 -0.43 7.56
CA TYR A 56 12.80 -0.90 6.39
C TYR A 56 14.22 -1.28 6.80
N ASN A 57 14.98 -1.90 5.90
CA ASN A 57 16.39 -2.19 6.12
C ASN A 57 17.28 -1.26 5.29
N GLU A 58 18.28 -0.66 5.92
CA GLU A 58 19.27 0.22 5.30
C GLU A 58 20.66 -0.42 5.33
N SER A 59 21.48 -0.13 4.33
CA SER A 59 22.87 -0.53 4.28
C SER A 59 23.78 0.65 3.93
N LYS A 60 24.75 0.89 4.82
CA LYS A 60 25.78 1.95 4.69
C LYS A 60 27.08 1.45 4.08
N ASP A 61 27.17 0.16 3.78
CA ASP A 61 28.39 -0.51 3.32
C ASP A 61 28.19 -1.26 1.99
N ASN A 62 27.28 -0.75 1.15
CA ASN A 62 26.91 -1.28 -0.16
C ASN A 62 26.36 -2.71 -0.10
N GLY A 63 25.46 -2.96 0.85
CA GLY A 63 24.70 -4.19 0.97
C GLY A 63 25.38 -5.32 1.73
N LYS A 64 26.54 -5.06 2.37
CA LYS A 64 27.27 -6.10 3.14
C LYS A 64 26.62 -6.34 4.49
N SER A 65 26.18 -5.28 5.17
CA SER A 65 25.38 -5.33 6.38
C SER A 65 24.09 -4.53 6.21
N TRP A 66 23.07 -4.93 6.96
CA TRP A 66 21.75 -4.33 6.90
C TRP A 66 21.29 -4.03 8.32
N GLU A 67 20.88 -2.79 8.56
CA GLU A 67 20.35 -2.30 9.83
C GLU A 67 18.86 -1.98 9.64
N GLU A 68 18.02 -2.36 10.61
CA GLU A 68 16.60 -2.03 10.59
C GLU A 68 16.41 -0.57 11.02
N VAL A 69 15.68 0.19 10.22
CA VAL A 69 15.29 1.57 10.49
C VAL A 69 13.80 1.64 10.73
N VAL A 70 13.42 2.29 11.85
CA VAL A 70 12.02 2.47 12.27
C VAL A 70 11.59 3.90 11.93
N VAL A 71 10.59 4.02 11.05
CA VAL A 71 9.98 5.30 10.64
C VAL A 71 8.82 5.66 11.57
N GLU A 72 8.03 4.66 11.96
CA GLU A 72 6.96 4.78 12.95
C GLU A 72 7.00 3.57 13.87
N ASN A 73 6.95 3.77 15.18
CA ASN A 73 7.33 2.72 16.15
C ASN A 73 6.16 1.88 16.67
N GLY A 74 4.93 2.15 16.24
CA GLY A 74 3.74 1.40 16.67
C GLY A 74 3.32 1.60 18.13
N GLN A 75 3.94 2.53 18.87
CA GLN A 75 3.59 2.79 20.27
C GLN A 75 2.61 3.95 20.44
N THR A 76 2.59 4.88 19.48
CA THR A 76 1.69 6.03 19.51
C THR A 76 0.52 5.81 18.55
N PRO A 77 -0.74 6.03 18.99
CA PRO A 77 -1.87 5.95 18.10
C PRO A 77 -1.78 6.99 16.98
N ILE A 78 -2.02 6.56 15.75
CA ILE A 78 -1.98 7.39 14.54
C ILE A 78 -3.19 7.06 13.66
N SER A 79 -3.63 8.03 12.86
CA SER A 79 -4.70 7.75 11.90
C SER A 79 -4.20 6.84 10.78
N THR A 80 -5.07 5.98 10.27
CA THR A 80 -4.75 5.08 9.14
C THR A 80 -4.24 5.86 7.94
N ASP A 81 -4.86 6.99 7.59
CA ASP A 81 -4.45 7.83 6.46
C ASP A 81 -3.05 8.42 6.67
N ASP A 82 -2.72 8.89 7.87
CA ASP A 82 -1.40 9.45 8.15
C ASP A 82 -0.31 8.36 8.09
N CYS A 83 -0.62 7.15 8.57
CA CYS A 83 0.28 6.01 8.44
C CYS A 83 0.51 5.64 6.96
N TRP A 84 -0.55 5.56 6.15
CA TRP A 84 -0.42 5.34 4.71
C TRP A 84 0.33 6.45 4.00
N ALA A 85 0.15 7.71 4.38
CA ALA A 85 0.89 8.84 3.81
C ALA A 85 2.39 8.72 4.09
N LYS A 86 2.76 8.35 5.33
CA LYS A 86 4.16 8.07 5.71
C LYS A 86 4.73 6.89 4.92
N TYR A 87 3.98 5.80 4.82
CA TYR A 87 4.42 4.61 4.09
C TYR A 87 4.54 4.87 2.59
N GLY A 88 3.63 5.62 1.98
CA GLY A 88 3.72 6.03 0.58
C GLY A 88 4.98 6.86 0.31
N THR A 89 5.28 7.83 1.18
CA THR A 89 6.51 8.62 1.09
C THR A 89 7.77 7.75 1.21
N LEU A 90 7.72 6.68 2.02
CA LEU A 90 8.79 5.70 2.10
C LEU A 90 8.92 4.92 0.79
N LEU A 91 7.80 4.42 0.24
CA LEU A 91 7.76 3.65 -1.02
C LEU A 91 8.27 4.45 -2.22
N ASP A 92 8.14 5.78 -2.23
CA ASP A 92 8.70 6.63 -3.30
C ASP A 92 10.22 6.52 -3.43
N LYS A 93 10.91 6.04 -2.39
CA LYS A 93 12.37 5.78 -2.41
C LYS A 93 12.72 4.40 -2.97
N PHE A 94 11.73 3.53 -3.15
CA PHE A 94 11.89 2.18 -3.68
C PHE A 94 11.63 2.15 -5.18
N GLY A 95 12.29 1.22 -5.86
CA GLY A 95 12.00 0.93 -7.27
C GLY A 95 10.57 0.44 -7.45
N SER A 96 9.96 0.78 -8.59
CA SER A 96 8.56 0.41 -8.88
C SER A 96 8.35 -1.08 -9.14
N SER A 97 9.41 -1.87 -9.25
CA SER A 97 9.36 -3.30 -9.51
C SER A 97 10.13 -4.07 -8.43
N PRO A 98 9.55 -5.14 -7.88
CA PRO A 98 10.29 -6.06 -7.03
C PRO A 98 11.33 -6.84 -7.82
N ASP A 99 12.30 -7.41 -7.11
CA ASP A 99 13.29 -8.34 -7.65
C ASP A 99 12.70 -9.73 -7.94
N ALA A 100 13.54 -10.65 -8.42
CA ALA A 100 13.15 -12.04 -8.71
C ALA A 100 12.62 -12.81 -7.48
N ASN A 101 12.89 -12.34 -6.26
CA ASN A 101 12.40 -12.91 -5.01
C ASN A 101 11.19 -12.14 -4.45
N GLY A 102 10.59 -11.25 -5.23
CA GLY A 102 9.47 -10.42 -4.79
C GLY A 102 9.86 -9.29 -3.83
N ARG A 103 11.15 -8.98 -3.66
CA ARG A 103 11.64 -7.99 -2.71
C ARG A 103 11.82 -6.63 -3.38
N LEU A 104 11.31 -5.59 -2.73
CA LEU A 104 11.55 -4.21 -3.15
C LEU A 104 12.90 -3.73 -2.63
N HIS A 105 13.63 -3.06 -3.52
CA HIS A 105 14.92 -2.39 -3.25
C HIS A 105 14.83 -0.94 -3.69
N GLY A 106 15.63 -0.08 -3.10
CA GLY A 106 15.68 1.34 -3.37
C GLY A 106 16.97 1.97 -2.91
N GLU A 107 17.02 3.29 -2.97
CA GLU A 107 18.14 4.09 -2.49
C GLU A 107 17.63 5.28 -1.67
N GLU A 108 18.27 5.54 -0.54
CA GLU A 108 18.07 6.75 0.25
C GLU A 108 19.40 7.52 0.32
N GLY A 109 19.52 8.55 -0.50
CA GLY A 109 20.79 9.26 -0.66
C GLY A 109 21.84 8.37 -1.32
N ASN A 110 22.82 7.90 -0.56
CA ASN A 110 23.84 6.95 -1.03
C ASN A 110 23.69 5.55 -0.40
N ASP A 111 22.70 5.37 0.48
CA ASP A 111 22.52 4.14 1.23
C ASP A 111 21.50 3.24 0.51
N LEU A 112 21.81 1.94 0.43
CA LEU A 112 20.90 0.97 -0.18
C LEU A 112 19.79 0.64 0.82
N ILE A 113 18.54 0.65 0.37
CA ILE A 113 17.38 0.30 1.19
C ILE A 113 16.63 -0.89 0.62
N LYS A 114 16.05 -1.73 1.48
CA LYS A 114 15.25 -2.89 1.05
C LYS A 114 14.13 -3.21 2.02
N SER A 115 13.21 -4.05 1.56
CA SER A 115 12.18 -4.69 2.39
C SER A 115 11.38 -3.71 3.24
N PRO A 116 10.68 -2.74 2.62
CA PRO A 116 9.77 -1.87 3.36
C PRO A 116 8.63 -2.74 3.92
N ALA A 117 8.28 -2.49 5.18
CA ALA A 117 7.23 -3.21 5.88
C ALA A 117 6.36 -2.24 6.68
N MET A 118 5.06 -2.54 6.72
CA MET A 118 4.08 -1.81 7.50
C MET A 118 3.10 -2.78 8.16
N ASP A 119 2.89 -2.61 9.46
CA ASP A 119 1.90 -3.34 10.24
C ASP A 119 0.88 -2.38 10.85
N PHE A 120 -0.37 -2.83 10.91
CA PHE A 120 -1.47 -2.17 11.61
C PHE A 120 -1.98 -3.04 12.75
N SER A 121 -2.45 -2.39 13.82
CA SER A 121 -3.05 -3.05 14.97
C SER A 121 -4.01 -2.11 15.71
N ASP A 122 -4.98 -2.67 16.41
CA ASP A 122 -5.85 -1.94 17.33
C ASP A 122 -5.18 -1.65 18.68
N THR A 123 -4.07 -2.34 18.99
CA THR A 123 -3.26 -2.18 20.20
C THR A 123 -1.81 -1.82 19.85
N PRO A 124 -1.03 -1.23 20.79
CA PRO A 124 0.38 -0.93 20.55
C PRO A 124 1.14 -2.13 20.01
N ILE A 125 2.00 -1.88 19.02
CA ILE A 125 2.78 -2.92 18.36
C ILE A 125 4.16 -2.97 19.00
N ASN A 126 4.50 -4.09 19.64
CA ASN A 126 5.88 -4.37 20.04
C ASN A 126 6.67 -4.89 18.83
N ILE A 127 7.85 -4.33 18.60
CA ILE A 127 8.72 -4.69 17.48
C ILE A 127 9.15 -6.17 17.55
N GLU A 128 9.37 -6.71 18.75
CA GLU A 128 9.75 -8.12 18.93
C GLU A 128 8.63 -9.08 18.50
N ASP A 129 7.38 -8.70 18.73
CA ASP A 129 6.23 -9.50 18.33
C ASP A 129 5.96 -9.38 16.83
N ALA A 130 6.21 -8.20 16.25
CA ALA A 130 6.22 -8.02 14.80
C ALA A 130 7.28 -8.92 14.14
N HIS A 131 8.51 -8.97 14.67
CA HIS A 131 9.56 -9.85 14.16
C HIS A 131 9.19 -11.33 14.24
N LYS A 132 8.57 -11.78 15.34
CA LYS A 132 8.08 -13.17 15.45
C LYS A 132 7.05 -13.49 14.37
N LYS A 133 6.10 -12.58 14.15
CA LYS A 133 5.05 -12.71 13.13
C LYS A 133 5.67 -12.79 11.73
N ASP A 134 6.62 -11.92 11.41
CA ASP A 134 7.33 -11.94 10.12
C ASP A 134 8.07 -13.26 9.90
N ALA A 135 8.75 -13.75 10.92
CA ALA A 135 9.47 -15.02 10.86
C ALA A 135 8.51 -16.21 10.65
N GLU A 136 7.32 -16.18 11.25
CA GLU A 136 6.29 -17.20 11.04
C GLU A 136 5.75 -17.16 9.61
N LEU A 137 5.49 -15.97 9.07
CA LEU A 137 5.04 -15.78 7.69
C LEU A 137 6.10 -16.28 6.70
N ALA A 138 7.36 -15.91 6.88
CA ALA A 138 8.46 -16.36 6.04
C ALA A 138 8.61 -17.90 6.02
N LYS A 139 8.39 -18.56 7.17
CA LYS A 139 8.40 -20.04 7.25
C LYS A 139 7.22 -20.65 6.50
N LYS A 140 6.02 -20.06 6.60
CA LYS A 140 4.84 -20.54 5.86
C LYS A 140 5.02 -20.39 4.35
N GLU A 141 5.58 -19.28 3.89
CA GLU A 141 5.89 -19.07 2.48
C GLU A 141 6.94 -20.06 1.97
N ALA A 142 7.98 -20.34 2.76
CA ALA A 142 8.99 -21.35 2.41
C ALA A 142 8.40 -22.77 2.29
N ASN A 143 7.52 -23.16 3.22
CA ASN A 143 6.89 -24.48 3.19
C ASN A 143 5.89 -24.62 2.02
N LYS A 144 5.16 -23.54 1.68
CA LYS A 144 4.25 -23.54 0.53
C LYS A 144 5.01 -23.72 -0.79
N ALA A 145 6.18 -23.11 -0.93
CA ALA A 145 7.01 -23.27 -2.13
C ALA A 145 7.52 -24.71 -2.32
N THR A 146 7.71 -25.47 -1.24
CA THR A 146 8.14 -26.88 -1.32
C THR A 146 7.01 -27.87 -1.64
N ASP A 147 5.75 -27.53 -1.35
CA ASP A 147 4.61 -28.40 -1.63
C ASP A 147 4.14 -28.31 -3.10
N GLU A 148 4.37 -27.20 -3.79
CA GLU A 148 4.00 -27.02 -5.21
C GLU A 148 4.95 -27.75 -6.18
N ASP A 149 6.09 -28.28 -5.72
CA ASP A 149 7.05 -29.04 -6.52
C ASP A 149 6.83 -30.58 -6.47
N ASP A 150 5.92 -31.10 -5.63
CA ASP A 150 5.70 -32.55 -5.42
C ASP A 150 4.44 -33.13 -6.11
N GLU A 151 3.62 -32.31 -6.78
CA GLU A 151 2.41 -32.78 -7.52
C GLU A 151 2.63 -32.99 -9.04
N THR A 152 3.85 -33.30 -9.49
CA THR A 152 4.10 -33.70 -10.91
C THR A 152 4.67 -35.11 -11.11
N ALA A 153 4.55 -36.00 -10.11
CA ALA A 153 5.07 -37.36 -10.23
C ALA A 153 4.10 -38.46 -9.80
N ASP A 154 2.87 -38.51 -10.33
CA ASP A 154 2.21 -39.80 -10.58
C ASP A 154 1.02 -39.70 -11.53
N SER A 155 1.17 -40.20 -12.76
CA SER A 155 0.16 -41.00 -13.46
C SER A 155 0.63 -41.32 -14.88
N GLY A 156 0.95 -42.59 -15.16
CA GLY A 156 0.79 -43.09 -16.52
C GLY A 156 1.69 -44.21 -17.03
N SER A 157 1.60 -45.38 -16.39
CA SER A 157 1.62 -46.70 -17.03
C SER A 157 2.83 -47.16 -17.85
N SER A 158 3.50 -48.16 -17.27
CA SER A 158 4.25 -49.20 -17.96
C SER A 158 3.37 -50.06 -18.89
N LEU A 159 4.04 -50.94 -19.63
CA LEU A 159 3.60 -51.98 -20.57
C LEU A 159 3.47 -51.54 -22.03
N PHE A 160 4.52 -51.83 -22.81
CA PHE A 160 4.38 -52.58 -24.05
C PHE A 160 5.70 -53.32 -24.35
N ASP A 161 5.66 -54.65 -24.18
CA ASP A 161 6.71 -55.59 -24.59
C ASP A 161 6.93 -55.54 -26.11
N PRO A 162 8.18 -55.63 -26.61
CA PRO A 162 8.45 -55.94 -28.00
C PRO A 162 8.31 -57.47 -28.21
N ASP A 163 7.22 -57.86 -28.87
CA ASP A 163 6.98 -59.23 -29.33
C ASP A 163 7.95 -59.59 -30.47
N GLU A 164 8.70 -60.66 -30.24
CA GLU A 164 9.57 -61.35 -31.18
C GLU A 164 8.73 -62.35 -31.99
N SER A 165 8.63 -62.18 -33.31
CA SER A 165 8.28 -63.29 -34.20
C SER A 165 8.83 -63.11 -35.61
N ASP A 166 9.48 -64.20 -36.06
CA ASP A 166 10.17 -64.47 -37.31
C ASP A 166 9.29 -64.50 -38.58
N ALA A 167 9.99 -64.45 -39.73
CA ALA A 167 9.63 -64.97 -41.06
C ALA A 167 8.51 -64.23 -41.84
N ASP A 168 8.49 -64.09 -43.17
CA ASP A 168 9.02 -64.94 -44.24
C ASP A 168 9.12 -64.15 -45.59
N GLU A 169 9.79 -64.78 -46.57
CA GLU A 169 9.96 -64.51 -48.01
C GLU A 169 9.06 -63.46 -48.74
N LEU A 170 9.70 -62.61 -49.57
CA LEU A 170 9.76 -62.71 -51.06
C LEU A 170 10.54 -61.54 -51.71
#